data_AF-M5XHW5-F1
#
_entry.id   AF-M5XHW5-F1
#
_cell.length_a   1.000
_cell.length_b   1.000
_cell.length_c   1.000
_cell.angle_alpha   90.00
_cell.angle_beta   90.00
_cell.angle_gamma   90.00
#
_symmetry.space_group_name_H-M   'P 1'
#
loop_
_entity.id
_entity.type
_entity.pdbx_description
1 polymer ?
#
loop_
_entity_poly.entity_id
_entity_poly.type
_entity_poly.pdbx_seq_one_letter_code
_entity_poly.pdbx_strand_id
1 'polypeptide(L)'
;MTPQQLVEFGWGLANTETKEKGLIAGWSPQEVLNHPWVKGFLTPNGWNSTIESVAAGMPMFSWPFFAEQQTNCWYTCNGMETGMEIDNNMKKDKVKKLVRELMEGEKGEKMKNKAKEWKTLAGEATGSQGSSFKNLDNVVNHVLLRKS
;
A
#
# COMPACT_ATOMS: atom_id res chain seq x y z
N MET A 1 -12.40 -3.46 -11.54
CA MET A 1 -12.60 -4.90 -11.40
C MET A 1 -14.01 -5.11 -10.87
N THR A 2 -14.87 -5.85 -11.59
CA THR A 2 -16.18 -6.23 -11.07
C THR A 2 -16.01 -7.27 -9.94
N PRO A 3 -17.01 -7.44 -9.03
CA PRO A 3 -16.98 -8.54 -8.06
C PRO A 3 -16.72 -9.91 -8.72
N GLN A 4 -17.20 -10.08 -9.95
CA GLN A 4 -17.00 -11.27 -10.75
C GLN A 4 -15.55 -11.46 -11.19
N GLN A 5 -14.88 -10.39 -11.62
CA GLN A 5 -13.44 -10.43 -11.95
C GLN A 5 -12.57 -10.67 -10.70
N LEU A 6 -12.98 -10.17 -9.53
CA LEU A 6 -12.33 -10.46 -8.24
C LEU A 6 -12.43 -11.94 -7.87
N VAL A 7 -13.63 -12.52 -8.04
CA VAL A 7 -13.89 -13.94 -7.80
C VAL A 7 -13.11 -14.80 -8.80
N GLU A 8 -13.09 -14.45 -10.09
CA GLU A 8 -12.30 -15.12 -11.12
C GLU A 8 -10.79 -15.03 -10.85
N PHE A 9 -10.31 -13.89 -10.37
CA PHE A 9 -8.93 -13.72 -9.95
C PHE A 9 -8.60 -14.61 -8.75
N GLY A 10 -9.46 -14.64 -7.73
CA GLY A 10 -9.31 -15.49 -6.54
C GLY A 10 -9.31 -16.99 -6.88
N TRP A 11 -10.26 -17.44 -7.70
CA TRP A 11 -10.33 -18.82 -8.19
C TRP A 11 -9.16 -19.19 -9.10
N GLY A 12 -8.74 -18.25 -9.96
CA GLY A 12 -7.59 -18.39 -10.83
C GLY A 12 -6.29 -18.57 -10.04
N LEU A 13 -6.14 -17.88 -8.89
CA LEU A 13 -5.02 -18.12 -7.98
C LEU A 13 -5.17 -19.48 -7.27
N ALA A 14 -6.36 -19.82 -6.76
CA ALA A 14 -6.58 -21.02 -5.94
C ALA A 14 -6.34 -22.34 -6.68
N ASN A 15 -6.53 -22.34 -8.00
CA ASN A 15 -6.41 -23.51 -8.86
C ASN A 15 -5.08 -23.59 -9.63
N THR A 16 -4.07 -22.79 -9.24
CA THR A 16 -2.74 -22.87 -9.86
C THR A 16 -1.84 -23.88 -9.13
N GLU A 17 -0.90 -24.50 -9.84
CA GLU A 17 0.19 -25.33 -9.29
C GLU A 17 1.24 -24.50 -8.50
N THR A 18 0.78 -23.53 -7.71
CA THR A 18 1.62 -22.60 -6.93
C THR A 18 1.70 -22.97 -5.45
N LYS A 19 1.29 -24.19 -5.06
CA LYS A 19 1.26 -24.63 -3.65
C LYS A 19 2.61 -24.47 -2.92
N GLU A 20 3.72 -24.41 -3.63
CA GLU A 20 5.07 -24.17 -3.05
C GLU A 20 5.52 -22.69 -3.08
N LYS A 21 4.82 -21.81 -3.80
CA LYS A 21 5.25 -20.42 -4.09
C LYS A 21 4.22 -19.35 -3.72
N GLY A 22 3.01 -19.73 -3.34
CA GLY A 22 1.94 -18.81 -2.99
C GLY A 22 0.94 -19.41 -2.00
N LEU A 23 0.38 -18.55 -1.15
CA LEU A 23 -0.69 -18.87 -0.22
C LEU A 23 -1.89 -17.98 -0.52
N ILE A 24 -3.08 -18.57 -0.53
CA ILE A 24 -4.35 -17.84 -0.66
C ILE A 24 -5.13 -18.08 0.60
N ALA A 25 -5.49 -16.99 1.27
CA ALA A 25 -6.29 -17.00 2.48
C ALA A 25 -7.56 -16.20 2.24
N GLY A 26 -8.67 -16.60 2.85
CA GLY A 26 -9.92 -15.83 2.80
C GLY A 26 -9.79 -14.49 3.51
N TRP A 27 -8.87 -14.38 4.48
CA TRP A 27 -8.50 -13.17 5.16
C TRP A 27 -7.08 -13.32 5.73
N SER A 28 -6.36 -12.20 5.85
CA SER A 28 -5.07 -12.14 6.52
C SER A 28 -5.00 -10.89 7.39
N PRO A 29 -4.39 -10.97 8.59
CA PRO A 29 -3.96 -9.77 9.30
C PRO A 29 -3.04 -8.96 8.39
N GLN A 30 -3.36 -7.67 8.19
CA GLN A 30 -2.60 -6.79 7.29
C GLN A 30 -1.25 -6.37 7.90
N GLU A 31 -1.02 -6.70 9.18
CA GLU A 31 0.27 -6.67 9.86
C GLU A 31 1.36 -7.48 9.12
N VAL A 32 0.96 -8.39 8.22
CA VAL A 32 1.88 -9.06 7.28
C VAL A 32 2.77 -8.07 6.51
N LEU A 33 2.33 -6.83 6.30
CA LEU A 33 3.13 -5.77 5.69
C LEU A 33 4.41 -5.43 6.47
N ASN A 34 4.45 -5.68 7.78
CA ASN A 34 5.65 -5.46 8.61
C ASN A 34 6.59 -6.67 8.62
N HIS A 35 6.23 -7.78 7.97
CA HIS A 35 7.03 -8.98 7.96
C HIS A 35 8.26 -8.81 7.04
N PRO A 36 9.48 -9.20 7.48
CA PRO A 36 10.73 -8.89 6.75
C PRO A 36 10.82 -9.54 5.36
N TRP A 37 10.02 -10.57 5.10
CA TRP A 37 9.98 -11.27 3.83
C TRP A 37 9.00 -10.66 2.81
N VAL A 38 8.15 -9.73 3.24
CA VAL A 38 7.28 -8.98 2.32
C VAL A 38 8.08 -7.84 1.70
N LYS A 39 7.96 -7.71 0.37
CA LYS A 39 8.74 -6.74 -0.41
C LYS A 39 7.87 -5.78 -1.24
N GLY A 40 6.57 -6.05 -1.32
CA GLY A 40 5.64 -5.26 -2.10
C GLY A 40 4.21 -5.55 -1.71
N PHE A 41 3.34 -4.56 -1.90
CA PHE A 41 1.94 -4.66 -1.56
C PHE A 41 1.05 -4.32 -2.76
N LEU A 42 0.36 -5.32 -3.31
CA LEU A 42 -0.67 -5.10 -4.33
C LEU A 42 -1.97 -4.63 -3.66
N THR A 43 -2.45 -3.45 -4.04
CA THR A 43 -3.57 -2.78 -3.37
C THR A 43 -4.43 -2.01 -4.38
N PRO A 44 -5.77 -1.93 -4.17
CA PRO A 44 -6.62 -0.95 -4.85
C PRO A 44 -6.24 0.49 -4.56
N ASN A 45 -5.36 0.73 -3.58
CA ASN A 45 -4.89 2.05 -3.18
C ASN A 45 -5.94 2.91 -2.47
N GLY A 46 -6.82 2.27 -1.70
CA GLY A 46 -7.68 2.96 -0.74
C GLY A 46 -6.87 3.58 0.40
N TRP A 47 -7.39 4.66 1.01
CA TRP A 47 -6.60 5.49 1.93
C TRP A 47 -6.01 4.73 3.13
N ASN A 48 -6.79 3.84 3.75
CA ASN A 48 -6.31 3.03 4.89
C ASN A 48 -5.13 2.13 4.50
N SER A 49 -5.24 1.43 3.37
CA SER A 49 -4.15 0.59 2.86
C SER A 49 -2.91 1.42 2.51
N THR A 50 -3.09 2.65 2.00
CA THR A 50 -1.98 3.56 1.71
C THR A 50 -1.26 3.96 3.00
N ILE A 51 -1.96 4.39 4.04
CA ILE A 51 -1.32 4.78 5.31
C ILE A 51 -0.66 3.60 6.02
N GLU A 52 -1.23 2.39 5.95
CA GLU A 52 -0.62 1.18 6.50
C GLU A 52 0.66 0.81 5.74
N SER A 53 0.66 0.95 4.41
CA SER A 53 1.85 0.75 3.59
C SER A 53 2.95 1.76 3.91
N VAL A 54 2.60 3.03 4.10
CA VAL A 54 3.53 4.09 4.50
C VAL A 54 4.11 3.81 5.88
N ALA A 55 3.27 3.46 6.86
CA ALA A 55 3.71 3.10 8.21
C ALA A 55 4.60 1.85 8.23
N ALA A 56 4.35 0.89 7.34
CA ALA A 56 5.19 -0.29 7.17
C ALA A 56 6.51 0.01 6.43
N GLY A 57 6.55 1.08 5.62
CA GLY A 57 7.65 1.39 4.70
C GLY A 57 7.66 0.47 3.48
N MET A 58 6.47 0.14 3.00
CA MET A 58 6.24 -0.85 1.95
C MET A 58 5.90 -0.18 0.61
N PRO A 59 6.59 -0.53 -0.50
CA PRO A 59 6.20 -0.13 -1.84
C PRO A 59 4.86 -0.73 -2.28
N MET A 60 4.10 0.01 -3.08
CA MET A 60 2.77 -0.38 -3.54
C MET A 60 2.73 -0.72 -5.04
N PHE A 61 2.03 -1.80 -5.36
CA PHE A 61 1.42 -2.01 -6.68
C PHE A 61 -0.02 -1.52 -6.62
N SER A 62 -0.29 -0.39 -7.22
CA SER A 62 -1.61 0.23 -7.19
C SER A 62 -2.44 -0.26 -8.36
N TRP A 63 -3.59 -0.86 -8.08
CA TRP A 63 -4.57 -1.26 -9.08
C TRP A 63 -5.92 -0.60 -8.78
N PRO A 64 -6.06 0.71 -9.07
CA PRO A 64 -7.22 1.49 -8.63
C PRO A 64 -8.50 1.13 -9.38
N PHE A 65 -9.64 1.23 -8.70
CA PHE A 65 -10.96 0.91 -9.27
C PHE A 65 -11.96 2.05 -9.18
N PHE A 66 -12.21 2.60 -7.99
CA PHE A 66 -13.30 3.57 -7.77
C PHE A 66 -13.02 4.55 -6.62
N ALA A 67 -13.88 5.56 -6.49
CA ALA A 67 -13.82 6.60 -5.46
C ALA A 67 -12.51 7.41 -5.52
N GLU A 68 -11.76 7.49 -4.42
CA GLU A 68 -10.52 8.25 -4.31
C GLU A 68 -9.27 7.45 -4.72
N GLN A 69 -9.43 6.16 -5.06
CA GLN A 69 -8.33 5.24 -5.35
C GLN A 69 -7.45 5.73 -6.49
N GLN A 70 -8.02 6.31 -7.55
CA GLN A 70 -7.27 6.89 -8.66
C GLN A 70 -6.39 8.06 -8.19
N THR A 71 -6.93 8.94 -7.35
CA THR A 71 -6.20 10.08 -6.79
C THR A 71 -5.07 9.62 -5.88
N ASN A 72 -5.35 8.65 -5.00
CA ASN A 72 -4.33 8.07 -4.13
C ASN A 72 -3.24 7.37 -4.96
N CYS A 73 -3.61 6.64 -6.01
CA CYS A 73 -2.68 5.95 -6.90
C CYS A 73 -1.75 6.95 -7.57
N TRP A 74 -2.30 8.04 -8.11
CA TRP A 74 -1.53 9.12 -8.70
C TRP A 74 -0.55 9.73 -7.68
N TYR A 75 -1.01 10.03 -6.46
CA TYR A 75 -0.15 10.59 -5.41
C TYR A 75 0.93 9.59 -4.97
N THR A 76 0.60 8.31 -4.89
CA THR A 76 1.55 7.25 -4.53
C THR A 76 2.64 7.08 -5.58
N CYS A 77 2.27 7.12 -6.86
CA CYS A 77 3.22 6.94 -7.97
C CYS A 77 4.07 8.19 -8.23
N ASN A 78 3.47 9.38 -8.15
CA ASN A 78 4.10 10.62 -8.60
C ASN A 78 4.51 11.57 -7.46
N GLY A 79 3.75 11.59 -6.36
CA GLY A 79 4.01 12.49 -5.23
C GLY A 79 4.95 11.85 -4.20
N MET A 80 4.63 10.63 -3.76
CA MET A 80 5.46 9.89 -2.81
C MET A 80 6.57 9.09 -3.48
N GLU A 81 6.39 8.73 -4.76
CA GLU A 81 7.29 7.86 -5.54
C GLU A 81 7.50 6.49 -4.87
N THR A 82 6.46 5.96 -4.23
CA THR A 82 6.47 4.69 -3.49
C THR A 82 5.67 3.59 -4.17
N GLY A 83 5.14 3.81 -5.37
CA GLY A 83 4.38 2.78 -6.07
C GLY A 83 4.43 2.81 -7.59
N MET A 84 3.85 1.75 -8.17
CA MET A 84 3.63 1.59 -9.59
C MET A 84 2.17 1.26 -9.86
N GLU A 85 1.61 1.88 -10.89
CA GLU A 85 0.24 1.61 -11.33
C GLU A 85 0.15 0.38 -12.23
N ILE A 86 -0.88 -0.43 -11.99
CA ILE A 86 -1.33 -1.50 -12.86
C ILE A 86 -2.53 -1.00 -13.66
N ASP A 87 -2.32 -0.76 -14.96
CA ASP A 87 -3.38 -0.44 -15.91
C ASP A 87 -4.39 -1.60 -16.04
N ASN A 88 -5.68 -1.28 -16.10
CA ASN A 88 -6.76 -2.26 -16.26
C ASN A 88 -6.67 -3.07 -17.57
N ASN A 89 -6.04 -2.54 -18.60
CA ASN A 89 -5.87 -3.18 -19.92
C ASN A 89 -4.53 -3.93 -20.04
N MET A 90 -3.78 -4.06 -18.95
CA MET A 90 -2.45 -4.62 -19.00
C MET A 90 -2.48 -6.15 -19.13
N LYS A 91 -1.74 -6.68 -20.12
CA LYS A 91 -1.57 -8.12 -20.29
C LYS A 91 -0.70 -8.72 -19.18
N LYS A 92 -0.92 -10.00 -18.87
CA LYS A 92 -0.16 -10.80 -17.88
C LYS A 92 1.36 -10.61 -17.97
N ASP A 93 1.93 -10.59 -19.18
CA ASP A 93 3.38 -10.45 -19.35
C ASP A 93 3.93 -9.10 -18.90
N LYS A 94 3.14 -8.03 -19.07
CA LYS A 94 3.52 -6.70 -18.57
C LYS A 94 3.42 -6.66 -17.05
N VAL A 95 2.38 -7.25 -16.45
CA VAL A 95 2.27 -7.38 -14.99
C VAL A 95 3.45 -8.17 -14.42
N LYS A 96 3.85 -9.27 -15.05
CA LYS A 96 5.04 -10.05 -14.65
C LYS A 96 6.33 -9.23 -14.70
N LYS A 97 6.50 -8.38 -15.71
CA LYS A 97 7.65 -7.47 -15.82
C LYS A 97 7.66 -6.44 -14.69
N LEU A 98 6.51 -5.84 -14.40
CA LEU A 98 6.38 -4.91 -13.28
C LEU A 98 6.73 -5.59 -11.96
N VAL A 99 6.15 -6.76 -11.66
CA VAL A 99 6.47 -7.50 -10.43
C VAL A 99 7.97 -7.78 -10.32
N ARG A 100 8.63 -8.18 -11.41
CA ARG A 100 10.10 -8.35 -11.42
C ARG A 100 10.83 -7.04 -11.15
N GLU A 101 10.41 -5.94 -11.78
CA GLU A 101 11.01 -4.63 -11.56
C GLU A 101 10.90 -4.18 -10.10
N LEU A 102 9.78 -4.44 -9.42
CA LEU A 102 9.64 -4.15 -8.00
C LEU A 102 10.58 -5.00 -7.14
N MET A 103 10.70 -6.29 -7.47
CA MET A 103 11.39 -7.27 -6.62
C MET A 103 12.91 -7.22 -6.78
N GLU A 104 13.40 -6.94 -7.98
CA GLU A 104 14.80 -7.10 -8.40
C GLU A 104 15.36 -5.89 -9.16
N GLY A 105 14.49 -4.98 -9.62
CA GLY A 105 14.86 -3.86 -10.47
C GLY A 105 15.30 -2.61 -9.72
N GLU A 106 15.96 -1.71 -10.44
CA GLU A 106 16.45 -0.43 -9.91
C GLU A 106 15.29 0.47 -9.45
N LYS A 107 14.17 0.47 -10.19
CA LYS A 107 13.01 1.26 -9.79
C LYS A 107 12.38 0.70 -8.51
N GLY A 108 12.36 -0.62 -8.34
CA GLY A 108 11.94 -1.28 -7.11
C GLY A 108 12.75 -0.83 -5.89
N GLU A 109 14.07 -0.84 -6.00
CA GLU A 109 14.96 -0.41 -4.91
C GLU A 109 14.80 1.08 -4.59
N LYS A 110 14.63 1.95 -5.61
CA LYS A 110 14.33 3.38 -5.41
C LYS A 110 13.03 3.58 -4.62
N MET A 111 11.95 2.92 -5.01
CA MET A 111 10.66 3.01 -4.30
C MET A 111 10.74 2.49 -2.88
N LYS A 112 11.51 1.41 -2.63
CA LYS A 112 11.76 0.89 -1.28
C LYS A 112 12.47 1.90 -0.40
N ASN A 113 13.47 2.61 -0.93
CA ASN A 113 14.15 3.66 -0.19
C ASN A 113 13.23 4.85 0.09
N LYS A 114 12.42 5.26 -0.89
CA LYS A 114 11.36 6.25 -0.68
C LYS A 114 10.34 5.82 0.37
N ALA A 115 9.92 4.56 0.37
CA ALA A 115 8.96 4.05 1.34
C ALA A 115 9.53 4.08 2.76
N LYS A 116 10.83 3.78 2.94
CA LYS A 116 11.52 3.94 4.23
C LYS A 116 11.62 5.39 4.69
N GLU A 117 11.87 6.32 3.76
CA GLU A 117 11.89 7.76 4.03
C GLU A 117 10.53 8.20 4.56
N TRP A 118 9.44 7.88 3.85
CA TRP A 118 8.08 8.18 4.27
C TRP A 118 7.69 7.53 5.59
N LYS A 119 8.12 6.29 5.86
CA LYS A 119 7.93 5.64 7.17
C LYS A 119 8.57 6.44 8.29
N THR A 120 9.78 6.93 8.06
CA THR A 120 10.51 7.74 9.06
C THR A 120 9.76 9.04 9.34
N LEU A 121 9.38 9.76 8.28
CA LEU A 121 8.61 11.01 8.39
C LEU A 121 7.26 10.80 9.08
N ALA A 122 6.56 9.70 8.79
CA ALA A 122 5.31 9.35 9.46
C ALA A 122 5.52 9.08 10.96
N GLY A 123 6.60 8.38 11.31
CA GLY A 123 6.99 8.14 12.71
C GLY A 123 7.33 9.45 13.44
N GLU A 124 8.06 10.36 12.81
CA GLU A 124 8.40 11.67 13.36
C GLU A 124 7.15 12.53 13.58
N ALA A 125 6.23 12.55 12.61
CA ALA A 125 4.99 13.32 12.70
C ALA A 125 4.06 12.83 13.81
N THR A 126 4.07 11.52 14.11
CA THR A 126 3.21 10.88 15.10
C THR A 126 3.87 10.66 16.47
N GLY A 127 5.19 10.86 16.57
CA GLY A 127 5.93 10.78 17.83
C GLY A 127 5.52 11.87 18.84
N SER A 128 5.98 11.74 20.08
CA SER A 128 5.58 12.63 21.20
C SER A 128 5.85 14.12 20.99
N GLN A 129 6.77 14.48 20.08
CA GLN A 129 7.07 15.87 19.70
C GLN A 129 6.60 16.24 18.29
N GLY A 130 5.94 15.30 17.62
CA GLY A 130 5.50 15.38 16.23
C GLY A 130 4.33 16.32 16.01
N SER A 131 4.19 16.77 14.76
CA SER A 131 3.13 17.70 14.35
C SER A 131 1.73 17.09 14.51
N SER A 132 1.54 15.83 14.13
CA SER A 132 0.24 15.16 14.21
C SER A 132 -0.15 14.88 15.67
N PHE A 133 0.81 14.54 16.53
CA PHE A 133 0.58 14.39 17.96
C PHE A 133 0.10 15.71 18.59
N LYS A 134 0.79 16.82 18.29
CA LYS A 134 0.39 18.16 18.75
C LYS A 134 -0.98 18.58 18.22
N ASN A 135 -1.29 18.27 16.97
CA ASN A 135 -2.61 18.55 16.40
C ASN A 135 -3.71 17.78 17.13
N LEU A 136 -3.48 16.51 17.47
CA LEU A 136 -4.42 15.72 18.26
C LEU A 136 -4.60 16.30 19.66
N ASP A 137 -3.51 16.68 20.34
CA ASP A 137 -3.55 17.32 21.66
C ASP A 137 -4.35 18.63 21.62
N ASN A 138 -4.16 19.45 20.58
CA ASN A 138 -4.93 20.66 20.37
C ASN A 138 -6.44 20.37 20.21
N VAL A 139 -6.82 19.33 19.47
CA VAL A 139 -8.24 18.92 19.35
C VAL A 139 -8.80 18.52 20.71
N VAL A 140 -8.05 17.72 21.47
CA VAL A 140 -8.46 17.31 22.83
C VAL A 140 -8.68 18.52 23.72
N ASN A 141 -7.70 19.43 23.79
CA ASN A 141 -7.73 20.57 24.71
C ASN A 141 -8.76 21.64 24.32
N HIS A 142 -8.93 21.91 23.02
CA HIS A 142 -9.77 23.02 22.56
C HIS A 142 -11.19 22.63 22.15
N VAL A 143 -11.44 21.34 21.85
CA VAL A 143 -12.77 20.86 21.44
C VAL A 143 -13.37 19.97 22.51
N LEU A 144 -12.63 18.97 23.00
CA LEU A 144 -13.20 17.94 23.88
C LEU A 144 -13.21 18.35 25.35
N LEU A 145 -12.17 19.04 25.82
CA LEU A 145 -11.99 19.43 27.22
C LEU A 145 -12.37 20.89 27.50
N ARG A 146 -12.72 21.65 26.46
CA ARG A 146 -13.18 23.03 26.63
C ARG A 146 -14.50 23.02 27.40
N LYS A 147 -14.45 23.34 28.70
CA LYS A 147 -15.65 23.62 29.48
C LYS A 147 -16.35 24.83 28.86
N SER A 148 -17.65 24.67 28.58
CA SER A 148 -18.56 25.73 28.16
C SER A 148 -18.59 26.87 29.17
#